data_AF-A0A951VXR7-F1
#
_entry.id   AF-A0A951VXR7-F1
#
_cell.length_a   1.000
_cell.length_b   1.000
_cell.length_c   1.000
_cell.angle_alpha   90.00
_cell.angle_beta   90.00
_cell.angle_gamma   90.00
#
_symmetry.space_group_name_H-M   'P 1'
#
loop_
_entity.id
_entity.type
_entity.pdbx_description
1 polymer ?
#
loop_
_entity_poly.entity_id
_entity_poly.type
_entity_poly.pdbx_seq_one_letter_code
_entity_poly.pdbx_strand_id
1 'polypeptide(L)'
;DTLKQMVDLDAGMTLLPELAAPKNDKRVVEFQDPKPTREISLIHGPYFISQKLLKAIKELILSQIPKELKSKKDKDIIGVEV
;
A
#
# COMPACT_ATOMS: atom_id res chain seq x y z
N ASP A 1 -13.37 -6.94 4.43
CA ASP A 1 -12.37 -8.01 4.19
C ASP A 1 -12.42 -9.07 5.26
N THR A 2 -12.32 -10.33 4.82
CA THR A 2 -12.44 -11.52 5.65
C THR A 2 -11.41 -11.56 6.78
N LEU A 3 -10.14 -11.22 6.53
CA LEU A 3 -9.10 -11.23 7.57
C LEU A 3 -9.36 -10.21 8.67
N LYS A 4 -9.86 -9.01 8.31
CA LYS A 4 -10.26 -8.01 9.30
C LYS A 4 -11.42 -8.51 10.16
N GLN A 5 -12.43 -9.11 9.52
CA GLN A 5 -13.58 -9.70 10.22
C GLN A 5 -13.18 -10.83 11.16
N MET A 6 -12.20 -11.66 10.77
CA MET A 6 -11.66 -12.70 11.64
C MET A 6 -11.01 -12.09 12.89
N VAL A 7 -10.21 -11.03 12.74
CA VAL A 7 -9.64 -10.30 13.88
C VAL A 7 -10.72 -9.64 14.75
N ASP A 8 -11.78 -9.11 14.14
CA ASP A 8 -12.94 -8.55 14.87
C ASP A 8 -13.74 -9.62 15.63
N LEU A 9 -13.63 -10.89 15.25
CA LEU A 9 -14.17 -12.06 15.95
C LEU A 9 -13.12 -12.73 16.86
N ASP A 10 -12.08 -12.00 17.25
CA ASP A 10 -10.98 -12.43 18.11
C ASP A 10 -10.13 -13.61 17.56
N ALA A 11 -10.19 -13.86 16.25
CA ALA A 11 -9.39 -14.90 15.59
C ALA A 11 -7.99 -14.40 15.18
N GLY A 12 -7.19 -13.97 16.17
CA GLY A 12 -5.77 -13.65 16.01
C GLY A 12 -5.48 -12.22 15.56
N MET A 13 -4.46 -12.05 14.70
CA MET A 13 -3.96 -10.75 14.24
C MET A 13 -3.67 -10.77 12.74
N THR A 14 -3.67 -9.59 12.11
CA THR A 14 -3.36 -9.46 10.68
C THR A 14 -2.58 -8.18 10.39
N LEU A 15 -2.00 -8.11 9.19
CA LEU A 15 -1.31 -6.92 8.70
C LEU A 15 -2.27 -6.08 7.86
N LEU A 16 -2.32 -4.78 8.13
CA LEU A 16 -3.09 -3.84 7.35
C LEU A 16 -2.15 -2.90 6.58
N PRO A 17 -2.41 -2.66 5.28
CA PRO A 17 -1.79 -1.54 4.58
C PRO A 17 -2.21 -0.21 5.22
N GLU A 18 -1.33 0.78 5.16
CA GLU A 18 -1.55 2.12 5.71
C GLU A 18 -2.92 2.72 5.37
N LEU A 19 -3.35 2.63 4.11
CA LEU A 19 -4.62 3.20 3.65
C LEU A 19 -5.87 2.45 4.15
N ALA A 20 -5.72 1.21 4.62
CA ALA A 20 -6.80 0.40 5.18
C ALA A 20 -6.85 0.44 6.72
N ALA A 21 -5.80 0.97 7.36
CA ALA A 21 -5.67 1.02 8.80
C ALA A 21 -6.60 2.10 9.41
N PRO A 22 -7.53 1.73 10.31
CA PRO A 22 -8.39 2.71 10.97
C PRO A 22 -7.59 3.53 11.99
N LYS A 23 -7.54 4.86 11.80
CA LYS A 23 -6.74 5.78 12.64
C LYS A 23 -7.16 5.86 14.12
N ASN A 24 -8.42 5.54 14.42
CA ASN A 24 -8.99 5.68 15.77
C ASN A 24 -9.20 4.33 16.48
N ASP A 25 -8.68 3.23 15.92
CA ASP A 25 -8.80 1.90 16.54
C ASP A 25 -7.54 1.60 17.37
N LYS A 26 -7.72 1.44 18.68
CA LYS A 26 -6.62 1.17 19.63
C LYS A 26 -5.96 -0.20 19.42
N ARG A 27 -6.60 -1.10 18.67
CA ARG A 27 -6.05 -2.43 18.34
C ARG A 27 -5.03 -2.36 17.21
N VAL A 28 -5.00 -1.26 16.46
CA VAL A 28 -4.01 -1.05 15.40
C VAL A 28 -2.72 -0.54 16.03
N VAL A 29 -1.64 -1.27 15.81
CA VAL A 29 -0.30 -0.94 16.31
C VAL A 29 0.64 -0.78 15.13
N GLU A 30 1.44 0.28 15.15
CA GLU A 30 2.46 0.51 14.13
C GLU A 30 3.74 -0.29 14.44
N PHE A 31 4.45 -0.66 13.39
CA PHE A 31 5.79 -1.23 13.51
C PHE A 31 6.78 -0.20 14.07
N GLN A 32 7.77 -0.69 14.82
CA GLN A 32 8.95 0.10 15.14
C GLN A 32 9.83 0.28 13.88
N ASP A 33 10.69 1.29 13.89
CA ASP A 33 11.60 1.51 12.78
C ASP A 33 12.64 0.37 12.66
N PRO A 34 12.99 -0.05 11.43
CA PRO A 34 12.48 0.45 10.16
C PRO A 34 11.08 -0.12 9.84
N LYS A 35 10.11 0.77 9.57
CA LYS A 35 8.76 0.36 9.22
C LYS A 35 8.74 -0.36 7.87
N PRO A 36 8.14 -1.56 7.76
CA PRO A 36 8.00 -2.24 6.48
C PRO A 36 7.06 -1.44 5.58
N THR A 37 7.39 -1.38 4.30
CA THR A 37 6.57 -0.67 3.32
C THR A 37 6.47 -1.48 2.03
N ARG A 38 5.46 -1.19 1.22
CA ARG A 38 5.27 -1.79 -0.10
C ARG A 38 5.34 -0.74 -1.20
N GLU A 39 5.78 -1.15 -2.38
CA GLU A 39 5.64 -0.36 -3.61
C GLU A 39 4.36 -0.76 -4.34
N ILE A 40 3.59 0.23 -4.79
CA ILE A 40 2.39 0.01 -5.60
C ILE A 40 2.64 0.61 -6.98
N SER A 41 2.59 -0.25 -8.00
CA SER A 41 2.94 0.12 -9.37
C SER A 41 1.76 -0.13 -10.31
N LEU A 42 1.59 0.78 -11.26
CA LEU A 42 0.66 0.61 -12.37
C LEU A 42 1.37 -0.15 -13.48
N ILE A 43 0.91 -1.38 -13.76
CA ILE A 43 1.46 -2.24 -14.80
C ILE A 43 0.52 -2.20 -16.01
N HIS A 44 1.08 -2.15 -17.21
CA HIS A 44 0.36 -2.23 -18.48
C HIS A 44 1.10 -3.15 -19.45
N GLY A 45 0.39 -3.64 -20.48
CA GLY A 45 1.00 -4.44 -21.53
C GLY A 45 2.05 -3.64 -22.33
N PRO A 46 3.07 -4.31 -22.90
CA PRO A 46 4.18 -3.65 -23.58
C PRO A 46 3.77 -2.78 -24.77
N TYR A 47 2.65 -3.13 -25.44
CA TYR A 47 2.15 -2.43 -26.62
C TYR A 47 0.95 -1.52 -26.32
N PHE A 48 0.80 -1.04 -25.08
CA PHE A 48 -0.30 -0.15 -24.74
C PHE A 48 -0.18 1.20 -25.49
N ILE A 49 -1.17 1.48 -26.33
CA ILE A 49 -1.11 2.56 -27.32
C ILE A 49 -1.29 3.94 -26.68
N SER A 50 -2.22 4.08 -25.73
CA SER A 50 -2.62 5.39 -25.20
C SER A 50 -1.78 5.82 -23.98
N GLN A 51 -0.56 6.27 -24.23
CA GLN A 51 0.33 6.78 -23.17
C GLN A 51 -0.27 7.98 -22.40
N LYS A 52 -1.09 8.81 -23.07
CA LYS A 52 -1.82 9.91 -22.43
C LYS A 52 -2.82 9.41 -21.38
N LEU A 53 -3.49 8.30 -21.66
CA LEU A 53 -4.43 7.69 -20.71
C LEU A 53 -3.70 7.14 -19.49
N LEU A 54 -2.57 6.44 -19.68
CA LEU A 54 -1.76 5.94 -18.55
C LEU A 54 -1.29 7.09 -17.64
N LYS A 55 -0.86 8.20 -18.24
CA LYS A 55 -0.45 9.40 -17.50
C LYS A 55 -1.62 9.98 -16.70
N ALA A 56 -2.78 10.15 -17.33
CA ALA A 56 -3.97 10.69 -16.66
C ALA A 56 -4.43 9.79 -15.50
N ILE A 57 -4.44 8.46 -15.69
CA ILE A 57 -4.78 7.50 -14.63
C ILE A 57 -3.77 7.58 -13.48
N LYS A 58 -2.47 7.62 -13.79
CA LYS A 58 -1.42 7.77 -12.79
C LYS A 58 -1.61 9.06 -11.97
N GLU A 59 -1.83 10.18 -12.64
CA GLU A 59 -2.05 11.47 -11.99
C GLU A 59 -3.32 11.47 -11.13
N LEU A 60 -4.40 10.88 -11.63
CA LEU A 60 -5.65 10.73 -10.88
C LEU A 60 -5.44 9.90 -9.61
N ILE A 61 -4.82 8.71 -9.72
CA ILE A 61 -4.53 7.85 -8.56
C ILE A 61 -3.65 8.61 -7.55
N LEU A 62 -2.54 9.21 -8.01
CA LEU A 62 -1.64 9.94 -7.13
C LEU A 62 -2.31 11.16 -6.48
N SER A 63 -3.28 11.81 -7.13
CA SER A 63 -4.01 12.94 -6.56
C SER A 63 -4.80 12.58 -5.30
N GLN A 64 -5.25 11.32 -5.20
CA GLN A 64 -6.07 10.82 -4.09
C GLN A 64 -5.25 10.23 -2.94
N ILE A 65 -3.95 10.04 -3.14
CA ILE A 65 -3.06 9.44 -2.13
C ILE A 65 -2.44 10.57 -1.28
N PRO A 66 -2.35 10.41 0.06
CA PRO A 66 -1.64 11.34 0.95
C PRO A 66 -0.19 11.58 0.52
N LYS A 67 0.33 12.80 0.74
CA LYS A 67 1.65 13.20 0.22
C LYS A 67 2.79 12.41 0.86
N GLU A 68 2.61 12.01 2.11
CA GLU A 68 3.58 11.27 2.93
C GLU A 68 3.89 9.90 2.32
N LEU A 69 2.91 9.30 1.63
CA LEU A 69 3.02 7.97 1.01
C LEU A 69 3.62 8.00 -0.40
N LYS A 70 3.87 9.19 -0.96
CA LYS A 70 4.45 9.36 -2.31
C LYS A 70 5.99 9.35 -2.31
N SER A 71 6.60 9.26 -1.14
CA SER A 71 8.04 9.40 -0.98
C SER A 71 8.82 8.16 -1.45
N LYS A 72 9.88 8.40 -2.23
CA LYS A 72 10.91 7.42 -2.58
C LYS A 72 12.10 7.53 -1.61
N LYS A 73 11.87 7.42 -0.29
CA LYS A 73 13.00 7.26 0.64
C LYS A 73 13.78 6.00 0.26
N ASP A 74 15.09 6.02 0.46
CA ASP A 74 15.92 4.83 0.37
C ASP A 74 15.35 3.77 1.33
N LYS A 75 15.02 2.62 0.77
CA LYS A 75 14.46 1.48 1.49
C LYS A 75 15.36 0.30 1.25
N ASP A 76 15.72 -0.41 2.31
CA ASP A 76 16.39 -1.68 2.18
C ASP A 76 15.43 -2.68 1.54
N ILE A 77 15.71 -3.03 0.29
CA ILE A 77 14.92 -4.00 -0.47
C ILE A 77 15.34 -5.38 0.01
N ILE A 78 14.48 -6.02 0.79
CA ILE A 78 14.63 -7.44 1.10
C ILE A 78 14.18 -8.20 -0.14
N GLY A 79 15.14 -8.72 -0.91
CA GLY A 79 14.87 -9.50 -2.11
C GLY A 79 14.02 -10.72 -1.78
N VAL A 80 13.07 -11.03 -2.68
CA VAL A 80 12.41 -12.32 -2.71
C VAL A 80 13.24 -13.20 -3.63
N GLU A 81 13.84 -14.27 -3.11
CA GLU A 81 14.34 -15.34 -3.97
C GLU A 81 13.14 -15.93 -4.71
N VAL A 82 13.14 -15.80 -6.04
CA VAL A 82 12.10 -16.33 -6.93
C VAL A 82 12.53 -17.70 -7.44
#